data_AF-A0A1Q7FAK8-F1
#
_entry.id   AF-A0A1Q7FAK8-F1
#
_cell.length_a   1.000
_cell.length_b   1.000
_cell.length_c   1.000
_cell.angle_alpha   90.00
_cell.angle_beta   90.00
_cell.angle_gamma   90.00
#
_symmetry.space_group_name_H-M   'P 1'
#
loop_
_entity.id
_entity.type
_entity.pdbx_description
1 polymer ?
#
loop_
_entity_poly.entity_id
_entity_poly.type
_entity_poly.pdbx_seq_one_letter_code
_entity_poly.pdbx_strand_id
1 'polypeptide(L)'
;MTRFEDEIGGLALELAWSLWSELGVNGVARRHDWQAIDLEPLLLYTAWIGPEDKRLQARSIEWSIANFRIASAIRMRNLARQASRSTRGSFGRYAATVKEHANAPWPASGNPLARVRSGAEPAPDLRRPSLLQLRLRALVGVSARSEVLRLLLADPERPQSVGQLAESAAYGKGSVAQSLDMLTMAGFVQVHPFGNRLVYRLARPVEVRLALQWLPAAFPDWAPIFRIVESLAGYARRSSSSTAARVARLRTLLTAIDDDVRRLGIAGQVPKAIGSASISEFERWALTYVSDLSGRSRLSPAGPVGENAHVA
;
A
#
# COMPACT_ATOMS: atom_id res chain seq x y z
N MET A 1 6.82 -16.25 22.96
CA MET A 1 6.35 -15.00 22.34
C MET A 1 5.83 -14.08 23.42
N THR A 2 6.01 -12.77 23.25
CA THR A 2 5.43 -11.77 24.18
C THR A 2 4.02 -11.39 23.73
N ARG A 3 3.15 -10.96 24.65
CA ARG A 3 1.79 -10.49 24.29
C ARG A 3 1.81 -9.41 23.20
N PHE A 4 2.77 -8.49 23.25
CA PHE A 4 2.95 -7.44 22.24
C PHE A 4 3.32 -8.00 20.85
N GLU A 5 4.18 -9.02 20.81
CA GLU A 5 4.55 -9.73 19.58
C GLU A 5 3.34 -10.41 18.94
N ASP A 6 2.56 -11.14 19.72
CA ASP A 6 1.36 -11.84 19.25
C ASP A 6 0.32 -10.86 18.70
N GLU A 7 0.07 -9.76 19.43
CA GLU A 7 -0.90 -8.74 19.02
C GLU A 7 -0.48 -8.01 17.75
N ILE A 8 0.78 -7.54 17.65
CA ILE A 8 1.27 -6.87 16.43
C ILE A 8 1.24 -7.82 15.23
N GLY A 9 1.69 -9.06 15.40
CA GLY A 9 1.66 -10.07 14.34
C GLY A 9 0.25 -10.37 13.85
N GLY A 10 -0.70 -10.54 14.78
CA GLY A 10 -2.11 -10.77 14.46
C GLY A 10 -2.74 -9.58 13.71
N LEU A 11 -2.51 -8.35 14.16
CA LEU A 11 -3.05 -7.15 13.50
C LEU A 11 -2.44 -6.95 12.10
N ALA A 12 -1.14 -7.19 11.94
CA ALA A 12 -0.44 -7.15 10.67
C ALA A 12 -1.01 -8.15 9.65
N LEU A 13 -1.33 -9.36 10.11
CA LEU A 13 -1.95 -10.40 9.30
C LEU A 13 -3.42 -10.06 8.96
N GLU A 14 -4.19 -9.51 9.89
CA GLU A 14 -5.55 -9.07 9.64
C GLU A 14 -5.65 -7.95 8.60
N LEU A 15 -4.71 -7.00 8.63
CA LEU A 15 -4.59 -5.98 7.60
C LEU A 15 -4.46 -6.61 6.20
N ALA A 16 -3.53 -7.57 6.05
CA ALA A 16 -3.36 -8.27 4.78
C ALA A 16 -4.63 -9.00 4.34
N TRP A 17 -5.26 -9.76 5.24
CA TRP A 17 -6.50 -10.47 4.95
C TRP A 17 -7.62 -9.53 4.52
N SER A 18 -7.77 -8.38 5.18
CA SER A 18 -8.81 -7.44 4.81
C SER A 18 -8.58 -6.84 3.43
N LEU A 19 -7.35 -6.47 3.09
CA LEU A 19 -7.03 -5.89 1.78
C LEU A 19 -7.22 -6.91 0.65
N TRP A 20 -6.77 -8.16 0.84
CA TRP A 20 -7.00 -9.24 -0.13
C TRP A 20 -8.49 -9.59 -0.30
N SER A 21 -9.28 -9.46 0.76
CA SER A 21 -10.73 -9.69 0.67
C SER A 21 -11.43 -8.67 -0.22
N GLU A 22 -10.90 -7.45 -0.35
CA GLU A 22 -11.40 -6.46 -1.31
C GLU A 22 -11.05 -6.80 -2.75
N LEU A 23 -9.91 -7.47 -2.97
CA LEU A 23 -9.48 -7.99 -4.29
C LEU A 23 -10.28 -9.23 -4.74
N GLY A 24 -11.23 -9.69 -3.93
CA GLY A 24 -12.09 -10.84 -4.24
C GLY A 24 -11.59 -12.17 -3.68
N VAL A 25 -10.46 -12.19 -2.97
CA VAL A 25 -9.98 -13.40 -2.28
C VAL A 25 -10.92 -13.73 -1.12
N ASN A 26 -11.31 -15.00 -0.99
CA ASN A 26 -12.19 -15.45 0.10
C ASN A 26 -11.50 -15.37 1.47
N GLY A 27 -11.65 -14.24 2.15
CA GLY A 27 -11.14 -13.97 3.51
C GLY A 27 -12.25 -13.83 4.56
N VAL A 28 -11.84 -13.54 5.80
CA VAL A 28 -12.73 -13.53 6.99
C VAL A 28 -13.43 -12.18 7.18
N ALA A 29 -12.85 -11.07 6.71
CA ALA A 29 -13.42 -9.74 6.87
C ALA A 29 -13.02 -8.79 5.73
N ARG A 30 -13.94 -7.89 5.38
CA ARG A 30 -13.75 -6.75 4.47
C ARG A 30 -13.94 -5.47 5.27
N ARG A 31 -12.89 -4.65 5.37
CA ARG A 31 -12.85 -3.44 6.21
C ARG A 31 -12.26 -2.22 5.47
N HIS A 32 -11.90 -2.41 4.19
CA HIS A 32 -11.08 -1.46 3.43
C HIS A 32 -11.72 -1.10 2.08
N ASP A 33 -13.02 -1.36 1.92
CA ASP A 33 -13.79 -1.05 0.71
C ASP A 33 -13.80 0.44 0.34
N TRP A 34 -13.58 1.32 1.33
CA TRP A 34 -13.51 2.78 1.21
C TRP A 34 -12.10 3.33 0.97
N GLN A 35 -11.04 2.50 1.00
CA GLN A 35 -9.65 2.94 0.82
C GLN A 35 -9.09 2.46 -0.52
N ALA A 36 -8.42 3.34 -1.27
CA ALA A 36 -7.72 2.96 -2.49
C ALA A 36 -6.62 1.95 -2.16
N ILE A 37 -6.71 0.74 -2.71
CA ILE A 37 -5.67 -0.29 -2.54
C ILE A 37 -4.57 -0.08 -3.56
N ASP A 38 -3.32 -0.21 -3.10
CA ASP A 38 -2.14 -0.25 -3.95
C ASP A 38 -1.61 -1.70 -4.03
N LEU A 39 -1.76 -2.32 -5.20
CA LEU A 39 -1.52 -3.74 -5.41
C LEU A 39 -0.06 -4.15 -5.20
N GLU A 40 0.91 -3.40 -5.74
CA GLU A 40 2.31 -3.82 -5.67
C GLU A 40 2.90 -3.77 -4.26
N PRO A 41 2.71 -2.69 -3.45
CA PRO A 41 3.08 -2.71 -2.05
C PRO A 41 2.41 -3.85 -1.28
N LEU A 42 1.13 -4.14 -1.55
CA LEU A 42 0.42 -5.25 -0.90
C LEU A 42 1.04 -6.60 -1.26
N LEU A 43 1.43 -6.83 -2.51
CA LEU A 43 2.11 -8.06 -2.93
C LEU A 43 3.45 -8.26 -2.21
N LEU A 44 4.26 -7.20 -2.09
CA LEU A 44 5.53 -7.25 -1.35
C LEU A 44 5.30 -7.56 0.13
N TYR A 45 4.37 -6.84 0.75
CA TYR A 45 4.00 -7.03 2.15
C TYR A 45 3.47 -8.45 2.40
N THR A 46 2.61 -8.95 1.51
CA THR A 46 2.04 -10.31 1.59
C THR A 46 3.11 -11.38 1.43
N ALA A 47 4.10 -11.17 0.57
CA ALA A 47 5.21 -12.10 0.46
C ALA A 47 6.00 -12.19 1.77
N TRP A 48 6.14 -11.09 2.51
CA TRP A 48 6.81 -11.04 3.81
C TRP A 48 5.99 -11.67 4.94
N ILE A 49 4.69 -11.35 5.08
CA ILE A 49 3.84 -11.86 6.18
C ILE A 49 3.22 -13.24 5.88
N GLY A 50 3.09 -13.60 4.60
CA GLY A 50 2.47 -14.86 4.17
C GLY A 50 3.04 -16.13 4.80
N PRO A 51 4.35 -16.26 5.10
CA PRO A 51 4.87 -17.42 5.84
C PRO A 51 4.22 -17.65 7.22
N GLU A 52 3.66 -16.61 7.84
CA GLU A 52 2.93 -16.72 9.11
C GLU A 52 1.51 -17.32 8.93
N ASP A 53 0.94 -17.25 7.72
CA ASP A 53 -0.37 -17.82 7.37
C ASP A 53 -0.35 -18.45 5.96
N LYS A 54 -0.23 -19.78 5.94
CA LYS A 54 -0.20 -20.58 4.70
C LYS A 54 -1.43 -20.37 3.82
N ARG A 55 -2.60 -20.06 4.39
CA ARG A 55 -3.84 -19.83 3.64
C ARG A 55 -3.76 -18.50 2.90
N LEU A 56 -3.30 -17.44 3.56
CA LEU A 56 -3.09 -16.13 2.93
C LEU A 56 -2.04 -16.24 1.82
N GLN A 57 -0.93 -16.92 2.10
CA GLN A 57 0.13 -17.13 1.12
C GLN A 57 -0.40 -17.87 -0.11
N ALA A 58 -1.08 -19.00 0.06
CA ALA A 58 -1.62 -19.77 -1.06
C ALA A 58 -2.62 -18.93 -1.87
N ARG A 59 -3.63 -18.35 -1.22
CA ARG A 59 -4.71 -17.62 -1.90
C ARG A 59 -4.21 -16.38 -2.65
N SER A 60 -3.27 -15.64 -2.09
CA SER A 60 -2.70 -14.48 -2.77
C SER A 60 -1.90 -14.88 -4.01
N ILE A 61 -1.18 -16.02 -3.96
CA ILE A 61 -0.45 -16.54 -5.13
C ILE A 61 -1.44 -17.03 -6.19
N GLU A 62 -2.49 -17.75 -5.81
CA GLU A 62 -3.55 -18.21 -6.72
C GLU A 62 -4.20 -17.02 -7.45
N TRP A 63 -4.58 -15.98 -6.70
CA TRP A 63 -5.09 -14.75 -7.27
C TRP A 63 -4.07 -14.10 -8.21
N SER A 64 -2.80 -14.06 -7.82
CA SER A 64 -1.72 -13.48 -8.63
C SER A 64 -1.49 -14.24 -9.93
N ILE A 65 -1.58 -15.57 -9.92
CA ILE A 65 -1.49 -16.41 -11.12
C ILE A 65 -2.62 -16.06 -12.10
N ALA A 66 -3.85 -15.91 -11.60
CA ALA A 66 -5.00 -15.57 -12.44
C ALA A 66 -4.96 -14.12 -12.95
N ASN A 67 -4.40 -13.19 -12.17
CA ASN A 67 -4.52 -11.74 -12.40
C ASN A 67 -3.19 -11.03 -12.67
N PHE A 68 -2.10 -11.74 -12.99
CA PHE A 68 -0.76 -11.11 -13.03
C PHE A 68 -0.64 -9.91 -13.97
N ARG A 69 -1.48 -9.87 -15.03
CA ARG A 69 -1.46 -8.83 -16.07
C ARG A 69 -1.87 -7.45 -15.59
N ILE A 70 -2.65 -7.36 -14.51
CA ILE A 70 -3.06 -6.07 -13.93
C ILE A 70 -2.02 -5.49 -12.98
N ALA A 71 -0.91 -6.20 -12.74
CA ALA A 71 0.18 -5.76 -11.88
C ALA A 71 1.38 -5.25 -12.69
N SER A 72 2.05 -4.21 -12.18
CA SER A 72 3.19 -3.55 -12.82
C SER A 72 4.52 -4.14 -12.36
N ALA A 73 5.18 -4.90 -13.23
CA ALA A 73 6.53 -5.41 -12.99
C ALA A 73 7.57 -4.29 -12.75
N ILE A 74 7.36 -3.11 -13.35
CA ILE A 74 8.22 -1.94 -13.16
C ILE A 74 8.10 -1.43 -11.72
N ARG A 75 6.87 -1.21 -11.24
CA ARG A 75 6.63 -0.74 -9.87
C ARG A 75 7.13 -1.75 -8.85
N MET A 76 6.84 -3.03 -9.04
CA MET A 76 7.36 -4.10 -8.18
C MET A 76 8.88 -4.04 -8.05
N ARG A 77 9.60 -3.89 -9.16
CA ARG A 77 11.07 -3.81 -9.16
C ARG A 77 11.57 -2.59 -8.40
N ASN A 78 10.93 -1.44 -8.58
CA ASN A 78 11.31 -0.20 -7.92
C ASN A 78 11.01 -0.24 -6.41
N LEU A 79 9.85 -0.76 -6.02
CA LEU A 79 9.46 -0.94 -4.62
C LEU A 79 10.35 -1.98 -3.92
N ALA A 80 10.67 -3.10 -4.57
CA ALA A 80 11.52 -4.15 -4.00
C ALA A 80 12.96 -3.68 -3.73
N ARG A 81 13.45 -2.68 -4.47
CA ARG A 81 14.74 -2.03 -4.21
C ARG A 81 14.74 -1.22 -2.92
N GLN A 82 13.61 -0.66 -2.53
CA GLN A 82 13.42 0.09 -1.29
C GLN A 82 13.02 -0.81 -0.10
N ALA A 83 12.56 -2.03 -0.38
CA ALA A 83 12.18 -2.98 0.64
C ALA A 83 13.37 -3.54 1.42
N SER A 84 13.11 -4.03 2.64
CA SER A 84 14.08 -4.74 3.47
C SER A 84 14.66 -5.95 2.74
N ARG A 85 15.83 -6.44 3.18
CA ARG A 85 16.42 -7.67 2.62
C ARG A 85 15.49 -8.88 2.80
N SER A 86 14.77 -8.95 3.91
CA SER A 86 13.81 -10.03 4.19
C SER A 86 12.65 -9.98 3.20
N THR A 87 11.97 -8.83 3.09
CA THR A 87 10.86 -8.62 2.17
C THR A 87 11.26 -8.85 0.72
N ARG A 88 12.45 -8.37 0.30
CA ARG A 88 12.97 -8.61 -1.05
C ARG A 88 13.19 -10.10 -1.33
N GLY A 89 13.76 -10.84 -0.39
CA GLY A 89 13.98 -12.27 -0.53
C GLY A 89 12.68 -13.06 -0.61
N SER A 90 11.72 -12.77 0.27
CA SER A 90 10.41 -13.41 0.27
C SER A 90 9.61 -13.09 -1.00
N PHE A 91 9.61 -11.82 -1.43
CA PHE A 91 8.96 -11.39 -2.67
C PHE A 91 9.58 -12.02 -3.91
N GLY A 92 10.91 -12.19 -3.95
CA GLY A 92 11.59 -12.88 -5.04
C GLY A 92 11.05 -14.29 -5.26
N ARG A 93 10.90 -15.07 -4.18
CA ARG A 93 10.37 -16.43 -4.22
C ARG A 93 8.89 -16.46 -4.58
N TYR A 94 8.11 -15.52 -4.04
CA TYR A 94 6.70 -15.33 -4.39
C TYR A 94 6.53 -15.09 -5.90
N ALA A 95 7.28 -14.14 -6.45
CA ALA A 95 7.25 -13.81 -7.87
C ALA A 95 7.78 -14.98 -8.74
N ALA A 96 8.74 -15.78 -8.23
CA ALA A 96 9.20 -16.99 -8.91
C ALA A 96 8.08 -18.03 -9.04
N THR A 97 7.25 -18.23 -8.00
CA THR A 97 6.07 -19.11 -8.07
C THR A 97 5.05 -18.60 -9.09
N VAL A 98 4.71 -17.32 -9.09
CA VAL A 98 3.76 -16.77 -10.07
C VAL A 98 4.32 -16.90 -11.50
N LYS A 99 5.62 -16.69 -11.69
CA LYS A 99 6.29 -16.88 -12.99
C LYS A 99 6.23 -18.33 -13.45
N GLU A 100 6.49 -19.30 -12.58
CA GLU A 100 6.45 -20.73 -12.91
C GLU A 100 5.06 -21.17 -13.43
N HIS A 101 3.99 -20.64 -12.84
CA HIS A 101 2.63 -21.04 -13.20
C HIS A 101 1.98 -20.20 -14.32
N ALA A 102 2.34 -18.93 -14.47
CA ALA A 102 1.65 -17.99 -15.37
C ALA A 102 2.57 -17.31 -16.40
N ASN A 103 3.87 -17.60 -16.41
CA ASN A 103 4.88 -16.88 -17.19
C ASN A 103 4.86 -15.36 -16.96
N ALA A 104 4.46 -14.94 -15.75
CA ALA A 104 4.39 -13.52 -15.42
C ALA A 104 5.78 -12.85 -15.50
N PRO A 105 5.89 -11.66 -16.13
CA PRO A 105 7.17 -10.95 -16.30
C PRO A 105 7.59 -10.19 -15.03
N TRP A 106 7.24 -10.73 -13.85
CA TRP A 106 7.53 -10.12 -12.56
C TRP A 106 9.01 -10.29 -12.19
N PRO A 107 9.58 -9.42 -11.34
CA PRO A 107 10.99 -9.50 -10.92
C PRO A 107 11.23 -10.68 -9.93
N ALA A 108 11.19 -11.90 -10.47
CA ALA A 108 11.40 -13.15 -9.74
C ALA A 108 12.88 -13.38 -9.40
N SER A 109 13.14 -14.03 -8.25
CA SER A 109 14.47 -14.47 -7.86
C SER A 109 14.41 -15.59 -6.82
N GLY A 110 15.38 -16.51 -6.83
CA GLY A 110 15.40 -17.65 -5.93
C GLY A 110 14.41 -18.75 -6.32
N ASN A 111 14.25 -19.75 -5.45
CA ASN A 111 13.42 -20.92 -5.75
C ASN A 111 11.94 -20.65 -5.47
N PRO A 112 11.04 -21.03 -6.40
CA PRO A 112 9.61 -21.02 -6.18
C PRO A 112 9.20 -21.73 -4.87
N LEU A 113 8.14 -21.23 -4.26
CA LEU A 113 7.45 -21.87 -3.14
C LEU A 113 6.80 -23.19 -3.61
N ALA A 114 6.71 -24.17 -2.70
CA ALA A 114 6.14 -25.48 -2.99
C ALA A 114 4.66 -25.39 -3.43
N ARG A 115 4.23 -26.40 -4.21
CA ARG A 115 2.93 -26.54 -4.90
C ARG A 115 1.81 -25.66 -4.35
N VAL A 116 1.43 -24.67 -5.16
CA VAL A 116 0.19 -23.93 -5.01
C VAL A 116 -0.88 -24.59 -5.88
N ARG A 117 -2.11 -24.73 -5.38
CA ARG A 117 -3.21 -25.29 -6.17
C ARG A 117 -3.68 -24.23 -7.14
N SER A 118 -3.59 -24.46 -8.44
CA SER A 118 -4.21 -23.53 -9.40
C SER A 118 -5.72 -23.75 -9.42
N GLY A 119 -6.46 -23.03 -8.57
CA GLY A 119 -7.92 -22.89 -8.68
C GLY A 119 -8.29 -21.64 -9.47
N ALA A 120 -9.44 -21.66 -10.14
CA ALA A 120 -9.97 -20.46 -10.78
C ALA A 120 -10.44 -19.48 -9.69
N GLU A 121 -9.55 -18.59 -9.24
CA GLU A 121 -9.96 -17.42 -8.46
C GLU A 121 -10.67 -16.43 -9.40
N PRO A 122 -11.86 -15.92 -9.03
CA PRO A 122 -12.61 -15.03 -9.89
C PRO A 122 -11.84 -13.72 -10.11
N ALA A 123 -12.02 -13.12 -11.30
CA ALA A 123 -11.51 -11.79 -11.57
C ALA A 123 -12.09 -10.78 -10.54
N PRO A 124 -11.30 -9.80 -10.07
CA PRO A 124 -11.77 -8.80 -9.12
C PRO A 124 -12.90 -7.96 -9.75
N ASP A 125 -13.93 -7.62 -8.95
CA ASP A 125 -14.96 -6.67 -9.37
C ASP A 125 -14.41 -5.24 -9.33
N LEU A 126 -13.96 -4.74 -10.48
CA LEU A 126 -13.33 -3.43 -10.60
C LEU A 126 -14.27 -2.26 -10.26
N ARG A 127 -15.58 -2.47 -10.12
CA ARG A 127 -16.54 -1.43 -9.69
C ARG A 127 -16.41 -1.10 -8.20
N ARG A 128 -15.72 -1.93 -7.42
CA ARG A 128 -15.43 -1.65 -6.01
C ARG A 128 -14.63 -0.37 -5.85
N PRO A 129 -14.99 0.54 -4.90
CA PRO A 129 -14.27 1.80 -4.73
C PRO A 129 -12.79 1.62 -4.41
N SER A 130 -12.47 0.65 -3.54
CA SER A 130 -11.10 0.31 -3.18
C SER A 130 -10.20 -0.12 -4.34
N LEU A 131 -10.78 -0.58 -5.46
CA LEU A 131 -10.04 -1.12 -6.61
C LEU A 131 -9.81 -0.08 -7.73
N LEU A 132 -9.89 1.22 -7.41
CA LEU A 132 -9.65 2.31 -8.36
C LEU A 132 -8.34 2.16 -9.15
N GLN A 133 -7.25 1.71 -8.52
CA GLN A 133 -5.98 1.49 -9.23
C GLN A 133 -6.13 0.48 -10.38
N LEU A 134 -6.80 -0.65 -10.11
CA LEU A 134 -7.00 -1.71 -11.10
C LEU A 134 -7.94 -1.26 -12.20
N ARG A 135 -8.99 -0.49 -11.85
CA ARG A 135 -9.89 0.14 -12.82
C ARG A 135 -9.16 1.11 -13.75
N LEU A 136 -8.31 1.98 -13.21
CA LEU A 136 -7.49 2.88 -14.02
C LEU A 136 -6.55 2.12 -14.96
N ARG A 137 -5.96 1.01 -14.51
CA ARG A 137 -5.11 0.16 -15.34
C ARG A 137 -5.88 -0.55 -16.45
N ALA A 138 -7.12 -0.95 -16.19
CA ALA A 138 -8.00 -1.49 -17.22
C ALA A 138 -8.36 -0.44 -18.29
N LEU A 139 -8.47 0.84 -17.91
CA LEU A 139 -8.82 1.94 -18.81
C LEU A 139 -7.64 2.48 -19.63
N VAL A 140 -6.50 2.76 -18.99
CA VAL A 140 -5.36 3.46 -19.62
C VAL A 140 -4.08 2.63 -19.68
N GLY A 141 -4.17 1.35 -19.33
CA GLY A 141 -3.06 0.41 -19.31
C GLY A 141 -2.22 0.49 -18.03
N VAL A 142 -1.50 -0.61 -17.75
CA VAL A 142 -0.56 -0.72 -16.62
C VAL A 142 0.68 0.14 -16.89
N SER A 143 0.66 1.40 -16.42
CA SER A 143 1.65 2.39 -16.83
C SER A 143 1.86 3.48 -15.78
N ALA A 144 2.87 4.35 -15.99
CA ALA A 144 3.03 5.54 -15.17
C ALA A 144 1.80 6.46 -15.24
N ARG A 145 1.09 6.48 -16.38
CA ARG A 145 -0.12 7.28 -16.59
C ARG A 145 -1.26 6.88 -15.64
N SER A 146 -1.51 5.58 -15.45
CA SER A 146 -2.55 5.12 -14.52
C SER A 146 -2.24 5.52 -13.08
N GLU A 147 -0.97 5.45 -12.67
CA GLU A 147 -0.57 5.84 -11.31
C GLU A 147 -0.58 7.35 -11.10
N VAL A 148 -0.15 8.14 -12.09
CA VAL A 148 -0.24 9.61 -12.05
C VAL A 148 -1.70 10.04 -11.89
N LEU A 149 -2.62 9.47 -12.67
CA LEU A 149 -4.05 9.77 -12.50
C LEU A 149 -4.56 9.40 -11.09
N ARG A 150 -4.18 8.23 -10.56
CA ARG A 150 -4.55 7.82 -9.20
C ARG A 150 -4.05 8.81 -8.14
N LEU A 151 -2.82 9.27 -8.26
CA LEU A 151 -2.21 10.20 -7.31
C LEU A 151 -2.84 11.60 -7.39
N LEU A 152 -3.07 12.12 -8.59
CA LEU A 152 -3.73 13.40 -8.76
C LEU A 152 -5.21 13.35 -8.33
N LEU A 153 -5.87 12.19 -8.41
CA LEU A 153 -7.22 12.01 -7.87
C LEU A 153 -7.28 11.98 -6.34
N ALA A 154 -6.18 11.59 -5.69
CA ALA A 154 -6.11 11.52 -4.23
C ALA A 154 -6.22 12.90 -3.58
N ASP A 155 -5.64 13.92 -4.24
CA ASP A 155 -5.69 15.31 -3.80
C ASP A 155 -5.77 16.24 -5.02
N PRO A 156 -6.97 16.39 -5.62
CA PRO A 156 -7.14 17.04 -6.92
C PRO A 156 -6.70 18.51 -6.98
N GLU A 157 -6.75 19.19 -5.85
CA GLU A 157 -6.42 20.61 -5.75
C GLU A 157 -4.94 20.85 -5.48
N ARG A 158 -4.20 19.86 -4.96
CA ARG A 158 -2.80 20.01 -4.59
C ARG A 158 -1.88 19.86 -5.81
N PRO A 159 -1.12 20.91 -6.17
CA PRO A 159 -0.12 20.79 -7.22
C PRO A 159 1.04 19.89 -6.78
N GLN A 160 1.47 18.98 -7.67
CA GLN A 160 2.57 18.06 -7.43
C GLN A 160 3.64 18.17 -8.51
N SER A 161 4.91 18.13 -8.13
CA SER A 161 6.03 18.06 -9.08
C SER A 161 6.22 16.65 -9.67
N VAL A 162 6.90 16.56 -10.82
CA VAL A 162 7.32 15.27 -11.42
C VAL A 162 8.07 14.40 -10.42
N GLY A 163 8.93 14.99 -9.59
CA GLY A 163 9.71 14.27 -8.59
C GLY A 163 8.84 13.59 -7.54
N GLN A 164 7.88 14.33 -6.98
CA GLN A 164 6.92 13.81 -6.00
C GLN A 164 6.06 12.70 -6.61
N LEU A 165 5.54 12.91 -7.82
CA LEU A 165 4.72 11.92 -8.52
C LEU A 165 5.52 10.65 -8.86
N ALA A 166 6.77 10.76 -9.31
CA ALA A 166 7.63 9.60 -9.58
C ALA A 166 7.93 8.79 -8.31
N GLU A 167 8.20 9.47 -7.20
CA GLU A 167 8.43 8.81 -5.92
C GLU A 167 7.18 8.04 -5.44
N SER A 168 6.01 8.68 -5.42
CA SER A 168 4.76 8.05 -4.99
C SER A 168 4.27 6.98 -5.97
N ALA A 169 4.44 7.18 -7.27
CA ALA A 169 4.03 6.21 -8.29
C ALA A 169 4.97 5.00 -8.39
N ALA A 170 6.17 5.07 -7.79
CA ALA A 170 7.25 4.10 -7.97
C ALA A 170 7.62 3.89 -9.46
N TYR A 171 7.64 4.98 -10.23
CA TYR A 171 8.08 5.03 -11.63
C TYR A 171 9.27 5.98 -11.79
N GLY A 172 10.01 5.85 -12.90
CA GLY A 172 11.08 6.80 -13.23
C GLY A 172 10.52 8.18 -13.62
N LYS A 173 11.27 9.25 -13.30
CA LYS A 173 10.89 10.64 -13.62
C LYS A 173 10.57 10.84 -15.11
N GLY A 174 11.31 10.20 -16.02
CA GLY A 174 11.06 10.29 -17.46
C GLY A 174 9.69 9.74 -17.88
N SER A 175 9.30 8.56 -17.38
CA SER A 175 7.98 7.96 -17.67
C SER A 175 6.83 8.77 -17.09
N VAL A 176 7.04 9.38 -15.91
CA VAL A 176 6.06 10.28 -15.30
C VAL A 176 5.94 11.58 -16.08
N ALA A 177 7.05 12.22 -16.46
CA ALA A 177 7.05 13.43 -17.29
C ALA A 177 6.31 13.18 -18.61
N GLN A 178 6.66 12.12 -19.35
CA GLN A 178 5.97 11.75 -20.58
C GLN A 178 4.47 11.51 -20.37
N SER A 179 4.08 10.91 -19.24
CA SER A 179 2.66 10.71 -18.92
C SER A 179 1.94 12.03 -18.65
N LEU A 180 2.57 12.95 -17.92
CA LEU A 180 2.04 14.28 -17.65
C LEU A 180 1.94 15.12 -18.91
N ASP A 181 2.91 15.04 -19.82
CA ASP A 181 2.87 15.73 -21.11
C ASP A 181 1.66 15.26 -21.93
N MET A 182 1.47 13.95 -22.06
CA MET A 182 0.32 13.38 -22.78
C MET A 182 -1.03 13.77 -22.12
N LEU A 183 -1.10 13.75 -20.78
CA LEU A 183 -2.31 14.13 -20.05
C LEU A 183 -2.59 15.65 -20.12
N THR A 184 -1.54 16.46 -20.25
CA THR A 184 -1.65 17.91 -20.45
C THR A 184 -2.14 18.20 -21.86
N MET A 185 -1.58 17.55 -22.88
CA MET A 185 -2.06 17.65 -24.27
C MET A 185 -3.52 17.20 -24.41
N ALA A 186 -3.95 16.19 -23.64
CA ALA A 186 -5.33 15.74 -23.60
C ALA A 186 -6.27 16.62 -22.74
N GLY A 187 -5.75 17.66 -22.08
CA GLY A 187 -6.54 18.59 -21.26
C GLY A 187 -7.10 17.98 -19.96
N PHE A 188 -6.49 16.90 -19.46
CA PHE A 188 -6.83 16.29 -18.17
C PHE A 188 -5.98 16.82 -17.02
N VAL A 189 -4.77 17.29 -17.34
CA VAL A 189 -3.81 17.84 -16.39
C VAL A 189 -3.47 19.27 -16.81
N GLN A 190 -3.33 20.15 -15.82
CA GLN A 190 -2.80 21.49 -16.02
C GLN A 190 -1.44 21.61 -15.35
N VAL A 191 -0.57 22.42 -15.94
CA VAL A 191 0.80 22.65 -15.48
C VAL A 191 0.99 24.12 -15.12
N HIS A 192 1.64 24.38 -13.99
CA HIS A 192 1.96 25.73 -13.54
C HIS A 192 3.43 25.80 -13.12
N PRO A 193 4.13 26.93 -13.37
CA PRO A 193 5.44 27.16 -12.80
C PRO A 193 5.32 27.44 -11.29
N PHE A 194 6.23 26.88 -10.49
CA PHE A 194 6.38 27.18 -9.07
C PHE A 194 7.87 27.27 -8.72
N GLY A 195 8.40 28.49 -8.69
CA GLY A 195 9.85 28.72 -8.64
C GLY A 195 10.52 28.12 -9.88
N ASN A 196 11.60 27.36 -9.68
CA ASN A 196 12.36 26.73 -10.77
C ASN A 196 11.85 25.31 -11.14
N ARG A 197 10.59 24.99 -10.85
CA ARG A 197 10.00 23.68 -11.16
C ARG A 197 8.59 23.83 -11.71
N LEU A 198 8.17 22.85 -12.50
CA LEU A 198 6.79 22.68 -12.91
C LEU A 198 6.03 21.83 -11.89
N VAL A 199 4.80 22.25 -11.60
CA VAL A 199 3.85 21.51 -10.78
C VAL A 199 2.58 21.24 -11.58
N TYR A 200 1.95 20.10 -11.30
CA TYR A 200 0.85 19.54 -12.08
C TYR A 200 -0.32 19.24 -11.15
N ARG A 201 -1.54 19.47 -11.63
CA ARG A 201 -2.79 19.11 -10.95
C ARG A 201 -3.86 18.72 -11.98
N LEU A 202 -4.97 18.12 -11.55
CA LEU A 202 -6.08 17.86 -12.47
C LEU A 202 -6.64 19.17 -13.02
N ALA A 203 -6.90 19.22 -14.32
CA ALA A 203 -7.53 20.38 -14.95
C ALA A 203 -9.02 20.42 -14.65
N ARG A 204 -9.69 19.26 -14.66
CA ARG A 204 -11.14 19.11 -14.56
C ARG A 204 -11.51 18.03 -13.54
N PRO A 205 -11.20 18.23 -12.24
CA PRO A 205 -11.29 17.18 -11.24
C PRO A 205 -12.72 16.66 -11.06
N VAL A 206 -13.73 17.51 -11.12
CA VAL A 206 -15.14 17.10 -11.00
C VAL A 206 -15.55 16.15 -12.14
N GLU A 207 -15.25 16.50 -13.39
CA GLU A 207 -15.57 15.69 -14.57
C GLU A 207 -14.88 14.32 -14.52
N VAL A 208 -13.58 14.29 -14.19
CA VAL A 208 -12.83 13.04 -14.09
C VAL A 208 -13.41 12.15 -12.99
N ARG A 209 -13.78 12.73 -11.84
CA ARG A 209 -14.39 11.98 -10.74
C ARG A 209 -15.75 11.40 -11.13
N LEU A 210 -16.58 12.17 -11.82
CA LEU A 210 -17.87 11.71 -12.35
C LEU A 210 -17.68 10.61 -13.41
N ALA A 211 -16.69 10.72 -14.28
CA ALA A 211 -16.44 9.70 -15.31
C ALA A 211 -15.98 8.36 -14.73
N LEU A 212 -15.16 8.38 -13.67
CA LEU A 212 -14.61 7.15 -13.07
C LEU A 212 -15.60 6.41 -12.16
N GLN A 213 -16.55 7.14 -11.58
CA GLN A 213 -17.51 6.64 -10.58
C GLN A 213 -16.81 5.93 -9.39
N TRP A 214 -17.57 5.52 -8.36
CA TRP A 214 -17.10 4.65 -7.26
C TRP A 214 -15.67 4.95 -6.80
N LEU A 215 -15.42 6.18 -6.36
CA LEU A 215 -14.10 6.57 -5.85
C LEU A 215 -13.98 6.17 -4.38
N PRO A 216 -12.80 5.71 -3.94
CA PRO A 216 -12.55 5.49 -2.52
C PRO A 216 -12.54 6.84 -1.79
N ALA A 217 -12.94 6.82 -0.52
CA ALA A 217 -12.94 7.99 0.34
C ALA A 217 -11.53 8.39 0.79
N ALA A 218 -10.57 7.45 0.80
CA ALA A 218 -9.20 7.71 1.18
C ALA A 218 -8.19 7.03 0.25
N PHE A 219 -6.97 7.59 0.21
CA PHE A 219 -5.86 7.13 -0.63
C PHE A 219 -4.59 6.93 0.21
N PRO A 220 -4.53 5.88 1.06
CA PRO A 220 -3.36 5.63 1.89
C PRO A 220 -2.10 5.41 1.04
N ASP A 221 -0.96 5.92 1.52
CA ASP A 221 0.34 5.57 0.94
C ASP A 221 0.81 4.24 1.53
N TRP A 222 0.36 3.15 0.92
CA TRP A 222 0.55 1.79 1.45
C TRP A 222 2.02 1.36 1.56
N ALA A 223 2.93 1.88 0.72
CA ALA A 223 4.33 1.49 0.73
C ALA A 223 5.05 1.84 2.07
N PRO A 224 5.08 3.11 2.54
CA PRO A 224 5.61 3.44 3.86
C PRO A 224 4.80 2.79 5.00
N ILE A 225 3.48 2.67 4.87
CA ILE A 225 2.64 1.99 5.88
C ILE A 225 3.14 0.56 6.13
N PHE A 226 3.31 -0.24 5.06
CA PHE A 226 3.76 -1.62 5.19
C PHE A 226 5.20 -1.73 5.71
N ARG A 227 6.10 -0.80 5.35
CA ARG A 227 7.46 -0.76 5.91
C ARG A 227 7.46 -0.48 7.41
N ILE A 228 6.60 0.43 7.88
CA ILE A 228 6.42 0.68 9.31
C ILE A 228 5.90 -0.57 10.00
N VAL A 229 4.83 -1.20 9.49
CA VAL A 229 4.26 -2.42 10.08
C VAL A 229 5.28 -3.56 10.14
N GLU A 230 6.05 -3.77 9.06
CA GLU A 230 7.17 -4.73 9.03
C GLU A 230 8.19 -4.42 10.14
N SER A 231 8.59 -3.15 10.27
CA SER A 231 9.58 -2.71 11.25
C SER A 231 9.08 -2.88 12.70
N LEU A 232 7.80 -2.59 12.95
CA LEU A 232 7.15 -2.82 14.25
C LEU A 232 7.11 -4.30 14.60
N ALA A 233 6.70 -5.17 13.66
CA ALA A 233 6.70 -6.62 13.87
C ALA A 233 8.13 -7.16 14.07
N GLY A 234 9.12 -6.63 13.35
CA GLY A 234 10.52 -6.96 13.54
C GLY A 234 11.07 -6.55 14.91
N TYR A 235 10.63 -5.40 15.44
CA TYR A 235 10.94 -4.97 16.80
C TYR A 235 10.28 -5.88 17.85
N ALA A 236 9.00 -6.22 17.66
CA ALA A 236 8.23 -7.04 18.60
C ALA A 236 8.80 -8.47 18.77
N ARG A 237 9.27 -9.08 17.68
CA ARG A 237 9.90 -10.42 17.69
C ARG A 237 11.24 -10.49 18.41
N ARG A 238 11.91 -9.36 18.63
CA ARG A 238 13.26 -9.33 19.22
C ARG A 238 13.19 -9.18 20.74
N SER A 239 13.10 -10.33 21.41
CA SER A 239 13.22 -10.47 22.86
C SER A 239 14.58 -9.95 23.36
N SER A 240 14.59 -9.19 24.47
CA SER A 240 15.81 -8.89 25.22
C SER A 240 15.48 -8.70 26.69
N SER A 241 16.39 -9.18 27.54
CA SER A 241 16.24 -9.20 28.99
C SER A 241 16.51 -7.86 29.66
N SER A 242 17.29 -6.94 29.05
CA SER A 242 17.67 -5.68 29.71
C SER A 242 16.94 -4.46 29.14
N THR A 243 16.53 -3.55 30.03
CA THR A 243 15.86 -2.29 29.70
C THR A 243 16.71 -1.40 28.81
N ALA A 244 18.02 -1.29 29.08
CA ALA A 244 18.94 -0.50 28.26
C ALA A 244 19.01 -1.00 26.81
N ALA A 245 19.06 -2.32 26.61
CA ALA A 245 19.06 -2.90 25.26
C ALA A 245 17.73 -2.67 24.54
N ARG A 246 16.59 -2.67 25.25
CA ARG A 246 15.28 -2.33 24.67
C ARG A 246 15.22 -0.87 24.21
N VAL A 247 15.69 0.08 25.01
CA VAL A 247 15.75 1.50 24.63
C VAL A 247 16.65 1.72 23.41
N ALA A 248 17.82 1.07 23.36
CA ALA A 248 18.71 1.16 22.21
C ALA A 248 18.05 0.63 20.92
N ARG A 249 17.35 -0.51 21.00
CA ARG A 249 16.59 -1.04 19.85
C ARG A 249 15.45 -0.13 19.42
N LEU A 250 14.72 0.45 20.37
CA LEU A 250 13.68 1.43 20.06
C LEU A 250 14.26 2.63 19.30
N ARG A 251 15.42 3.16 19.72
CA ARG A 251 16.09 4.24 18.98
C ARG A 251 16.44 3.84 17.56
N THR A 252 17.01 2.66 17.36
CA THR A 252 17.32 2.14 16.01
C THR A 252 16.07 2.01 15.15
N LEU A 253 14.96 1.53 15.72
CA LEU A 253 13.68 1.43 15.03
C LEU A 253 13.14 2.81 14.63
N LEU A 254 13.14 3.78 15.55
CA LEU A 254 12.67 5.14 15.28
C LEU A 254 13.48 5.80 14.16
N THR A 255 14.79 5.62 14.13
CA THR A 255 15.64 6.07 13.01
C THR A 255 15.25 5.37 11.71
N ALA A 256 15.00 4.06 11.74
CA ALA A 256 14.68 3.29 10.54
C ALA A 256 13.32 3.68 9.91
N ILE A 257 12.36 4.16 10.70
CA ILE A 257 11.03 4.54 10.22
C ILE A 257 10.85 6.06 10.03
N ASP A 258 11.85 6.89 10.37
CA ASP A 258 11.72 8.37 10.41
C ASP A 258 11.23 8.96 9.07
N ASP A 259 11.83 8.54 7.96
CA ASP A 259 11.43 8.99 6.62
C ASP A 259 9.98 8.57 6.29
N ASP A 260 9.58 7.36 6.67
CA ASP A 260 8.23 6.83 6.42
C ASP A 260 7.18 7.56 7.26
N VAL A 261 7.45 7.82 8.54
CA VAL A 261 6.51 8.55 9.42
C VAL A 261 6.42 10.03 9.05
N ARG A 262 7.51 10.64 8.56
CA ARG A 262 7.47 12.01 8.01
C ARG A 262 6.67 12.06 6.72
N ARG A 263 6.86 11.09 5.82
CA ARG A 263 6.12 10.98 4.57
C ARG A 263 4.61 10.84 4.80
N LEU A 264 4.23 10.11 5.84
CA LEU A 264 2.84 9.96 6.25
C LEU A 264 2.30 11.15 7.07
N GLY A 265 3.14 12.12 7.45
CA GLY A 265 2.73 13.26 8.27
C GLY A 265 2.39 12.90 9.72
N ILE A 266 2.80 11.72 10.20
CA ILE A 266 2.48 11.21 11.54
C ILE A 266 3.66 11.29 12.52
N ALA A 267 4.79 11.90 12.12
CA ALA A 267 5.98 12.01 12.96
C ALA A 267 5.72 12.63 14.35
N GLY A 268 4.76 13.57 14.45
CA GLY A 268 4.36 14.18 15.72
C GLY A 268 3.57 13.26 16.67
N GLN A 269 3.07 12.13 16.17
CA GLN A 269 2.30 11.14 16.93
C GLN A 269 3.18 10.01 17.50
N VAL A 270 4.42 9.87 17.00
CA VAL A 270 5.33 8.78 17.38
C VAL A 270 6.04 9.12 18.69
N PRO A 271 5.92 8.28 19.75
CA PRO A 271 6.61 8.51 21.02
C PRO A 271 8.14 8.54 20.87
N LYS A 272 8.79 9.45 21.60
CA LYS A 272 10.27 9.61 21.59
C LYS A 272 10.94 8.62 22.54
N ALA A 273 12.14 8.14 22.19
CA ALA A 273 12.93 7.22 23.02
C ALA A 273 13.81 7.94 24.08
N ILE A 274 13.16 8.55 25.07
CA ILE A 274 13.82 9.37 26.11
C ILE A 274 14.30 8.50 27.29
N GLY A 275 13.57 7.44 27.65
CA GLY A 275 13.93 6.55 28.76
C GLY A 275 13.18 5.22 28.75
N SER A 276 13.21 4.50 29.87
CA SER A 276 12.53 3.20 30.01
C SER A 276 11.01 3.30 29.89
N ALA A 277 10.41 4.37 30.41
CA ALA A 277 8.96 4.64 30.31
C ALA A 277 8.49 4.81 28.86
N SER A 278 9.37 5.28 27.97
CA SER A 278 9.08 5.45 26.53
C SER A 278 8.78 4.14 25.82
N ILE A 279 9.21 2.99 26.36
CA ILE A 279 8.97 1.69 25.74
C ILE A 279 7.48 1.36 25.75
N SER A 280 6.82 1.46 26.91
CA SER A 280 5.40 1.13 27.04
C SER A 280 4.50 2.13 26.31
N GLU A 281 4.90 3.41 26.27
CA GLU A 281 4.21 4.43 25.48
C GLU A 281 4.29 4.11 23.99
N PHE A 282 5.49 3.78 23.50
CA PHE A 282 5.70 3.37 22.12
C PHE A 282 4.95 2.09 21.76
N GLU A 283 5.01 1.05 22.59
CA GLU A 283 4.31 -0.22 22.35
C GLU A 283 2.79 -0.01 22.28
N ARG A 284 2.23 0.87 23.12
CA ARG A 284 0.81 1.26 23.05
C ARG A 284 0.49 1.98 21.74
N TRP A 285 1.29 2.98 21.37
CA TRP A 285 1.12 3.69 20.10
C TRP A 285 1.19 2.74 18.90
N ALA A 286 2.16 1.83 18.88
CA ALA A 286 2.33 0.85 17.81
C ALA A 286 1.10 -0.07 17.69
N LEU A 287 0.56 -0.56 18.81
CA LEU A 287 -0.66 -1.36 18.81
C LEU A 287 -1.87 -0.57 18.28
N THR A 288 -2.06 0.67 18.74
CA THR A 288 -3.13 1.54 18.24
C THR A 288 -2.98 1.78 16.74
N TYR A 289 -1.78 2.13 16.28
CA TYR A 289 -1.51 2.38 14.86
C TYR A 289 -1.84 1.19 13.97
N VAL A 290 -1.35 -0.02 14.29
CA VAL A 290 -1.63 -1.21 13.47
C VAL A 290 -3.10 -1.66 13.63
N SER A 291 -3.71 -1.45 14.80
CA SER A 291 -5.13 -1.72 15.03
C SER A 291 -6.03 -0.84 14.15
N ASP A 292 -5.75 0.46 14.08
CA ASP A 292 -6.45 1.41 13.22
C ASP A 292 -6.31 1.01 11.75
N LEU A 293 -5.08 0.68 11.32
CA LEU A 293 -4.83 0.19 9.96
C LEU A 293 -5.61 -1.09 9.66
N SER A 294 -5.68 -2.06 10.57
CA SER A 294 -6.42 -3.32 10.36
C SER A 294 -7.94 -3.14 10.27
N GLY A 295 -8.47 -1.93 10.48
CA GLY A 295 -9.89 -1.61 10.51
C GLY A 295 -10.63 -2.12 11.75
N ARG A 296 -9.90 -2.52 12.81
CA ARG A 296 -10.51 -2.92 14.09
C ARG A 296 -11.00 -1.71 14.90
N SER A 297 -10.31 -0.59 14.77
CA SER A 297 -10.73 0.69 15.32
C SER A 297 -11.68 1.35 14.32
N ARG A 298 -12.94 1.56 14.69
CA ARG A 298 -13.96 2.13 13.81
C ARG A 298 -13.64 3.59 13.50
N LEU A 299 -12.90 3.85 12.43
CA LEU A 299 -12.87 5.15 11.77
C LEU A 299 -12.98 4.91 10.25
N SER A 300 -14.13 4.38 9.83
CA SER A 300 -14.58 4.61 8.45
C SER A 300 -15.02 6.07 8.37
N PRO A 301 -14.56 6.86 7.39
CA PRO A 301 -15.16 8.17 7.15
C PRO A 301 -16.64 7.91 6.88
N ALA A 302 -17.50 8.58 7.65
CA ALA A 302 -18.94 8.54 7.41
C ALA A 302 -19.19 8.74 5.91
N GLY A 303 -19.97 7.82 5.32
CA GLY A 303 -20.44 7.94 3.94
C GLY A 303 -21.15 9.28 3.70
N PRO A 304 -21.43 9.63 2.44
CA PRO A 304 -21.97 10.94 2.11
C PRO A 304 -23.21 11.20 2.95
N VAL A 305 -23.24 12.37 3.61
CA VAL A 305 -24.41 12.89 4.29
C VAL A 305 -25.55 12.89 3.27
N GLY A 306 -26.48 11.95 3.43
CA GLY A 306 -27.79 12.05 2.83
C GLY A 306 -28.57 13.06 3.64
N GLU A 307 -28.81 14.24 3.07
CA GLU A 307 -29.85 15.21 3.43
C GLU A 307 -30.04 16.09 2.18
N ASN A 308 -31.23 16.40 1.65
CA ASN A 308 -32.58 16.05 2.03
C ASN A 308 -33.47 16.16 0.79
N ALA A 309 -34.45 15.26 0.70
CA ALA A 309 -35.68 15.53 -0.01
C ALA A 309 -36.50 16.53 0.81
N HIS A 310 -36.72 17.72 0.27
CA HIS A 310 -37.87 18.59 0.51
C HIS A 310 -38.21 19.17 -0.88
N VAL A 311 -39.26 18.72 -1.55
CA VAL A 311 -40.66 19.18 -1.37
C VAL A 311 -40.70 20.70 -1.14
N ALA A 312 -40.62 21.44 -2.24
CA ALA A 312 -41.62 22.42 -2.67
C ALA A 312 -41.43 22.67 -4.18
#